data_AF-A0A357YLJ7-F1
#
_entry.id   AF-A0A357YLJ7-F1
#
_cell.length_a   1.000
_cell.length_b   1.000
_cell.length_c   1.000
_cell.angle_alpha   90.00
_cell.angle_beta   90.00
_cell.angle_gamma   90.00
#
_symmetry.space_group_name_H-M   'P 1'
#
loop_
_entity.id
_entity.type
_entity.pdbx_description
1 polymer ?
#
loop_
_entity_poly.entity_id
_entity_poly.type
_entity_poly.pdbx_seq_one_letter_code
_entity_poly.pdbx_strand_id
1 'polypeptide(L)'
;MKTVGYIFCICVLALSVGCNASKSAINREAESIIGLWEVKAIHNSDETGYKITPPGMFKMVQSDGRFTNFMSTEEGAIITVDGSYTLEGDLYTESIVNSFNKSQEGKDNPLQIKLSHDNFMYLRWFQPIDELGVEQNRWVEEIWQRVLIQDLEVSNVDLRQELRLLLDDEELIKKVIE
;
A
#
# COMPACT_ATOMS: atom_id res chain seq x y z
N MET A 1 59.10 -42.50 -24.25
CA MET A 1 58.87 -41.20 -24.93
C MET A 1 57.82 -41.37 -26.00
N LYS A 2 56.90 -40.39 -26.08
CA LYS A 2 55.83 -40.14 -27.08
C LYS A 2 54.40 -40.26 -26.51
N THR A 3 54.05 -39.19 -25.80
CA THR A 3 52.83 -38.38 -25.98
C THR A 3 51.78 -38.94 -26.94
N VAL A 4 50.53 -39.07 -26.48
CA VAL A 4 49.33 -38.35 -26.99
C VAL A 4 48.19 -38.69 -26.03
N GLY A 5 47.89 -37.76 -25.12
CA GLY A 5 46.56 -37.66 -24.53
C GLY A 5 45.78 -36.62 -25.33
N TYR A 6 44.49 -36.85 -25.55
CA TYR A 6 43.43 -35.83 -25.65
C TYR A 6 42.08 -36.53 -25.91
N ILE A 7 41.00 -35.77 -25.64
CA ILE A 7 39.56 -35.98 -25.92
C ILE A 7 38.81 -36.23 -24.60
N PHE A 8 37.85 -35.43 -24.13
CA PHE A 8 37.28 -34.13 -24.53
C PHE A 8 36.37 -33.78 -23.34
N CYS A 9 36.85 -33.02 -22.35
CA CYS A 9 35.99 -32.52 -21.28
C CYS A 9 35.25 -31.31 -21.83
N ILE A 10 33.98 -31.50 -22.21
CA ILE A 10 33.07 -30.43 -22.60
C ILE A 10 32.83 -29.57 -21.37
N CYS A 11 33.41 -28.38 -21.34
CA CYS A 11 33.03 -27.30 -20.44
C CYS A 11 31.59 -26.88 -20.77
N VAL A 12 30.62 -27.42 -20.05
CA VAL A 12 29.26 -26.85 -20.00
C VAL A 12 29.34 -25.59 -19.14
N LEU A 13 29.74 -24.48 -19.76
CA LEU A 13 29.48 -23.15 -19.22
C LEU A 13 27.97 -22.92 -19.30
N ALA A 14 27.30 -23.20 -18.19
CA ALA A 14 25.91 -22.83 -17.97
C ALA A 14 25.78 -21.30 -18.05
N LEU A 15 25.43 -20.80 -19.23
CA LEU A 15 24.89 -19.45 -19.39
C LEU A 15 23.43 -19.45 -18.94
N SER A 16 23.20 -19.65 -17.65
CA SER A 16 21.99 -19.13 -17.02
C SER A 16 22.28 -17.68 -16.62
N VAL A 17 22.28 -16.79 -17.62
CA VAL A 17 22.04 -15.37 -17.37
C VAL A 17 20.57 -15.28 -16.94
N GLY A 18 20.32 -15.60 -15.68
CA GLY A 18 19.03 -15.35 -15.06
C GLY A 18 18.77 -13.86 -15.09
N CYS A 19 17.68 -13.45 -15.71
CA CYS A 19 17.08 -12.13 -15.52
C CYS A 19 16.67 -11.95 -14.05
N ASN A 20 17.65 -11.71 -13.17
CA ASN A 20 17.39 -11.32 -11.78
C ASN A 20 17.03 -9.83 -11.65
N ALA A 21 17.13 -9.07 -12.74
CA ALA A 21 16.79 -7.65 -12.76
C ALA A 21 15.29 -7.41 -12.47
N SER A 22 14.39 -8.28 -12.96
CA SER A 22 12.93 -8.11 -12.78
C SER A 22 12.46 -8.38 -11.36
N LYS A 23 13.02 -9.38 -10.67
CA LYS A 23 12.70 -9.65 -9.26
C LYS A 23 13.17 -8.53 -8.34
N SER A 24 14.30 -7.88 -8.65
CA SER A 24 14.83 -6.80 -7.80
C SER A 24 14.04 -5.49 -7.89
N ALA A 25 13.44 -5.18 -9.05
CA ALA A 25 12.62 -3.98 -9.24
C ALA A 25 11.22 -4.15 -8.62
N ILE A 26 10.58 -5.30 -8.85
CA ILE A 26 9.28 -5.66 -8.24
C ILE A 26 9.39 -5.68 -6.71
N ASN A 27 10.52 -6.12 -6.15
CA ASN A 27 10.73 -6.16 -4.71
C ASN A 27 10.90 -4.75 -4.12
N ARG A 28 11.61 -3.82 -4.80
CA ARG A 28 11.76 -2.44 -4.32
C ARG A 28 10.45 -1.65 -4.30
N GLU A 29 9.58 -1.84 -5.28
CA GLU A 29 8.27 -1.16 -5.29
C GLU A 29 7.39 -1.68 -4.14
N ALA A 30 7.34 -3.01 -3.94
CA ALA A 30 6.61 -3.59 -2.81
C ALA A 30 7.23 -3.18 -1.46
N GLU A 31 8.56 -3.06 -1.36
CA GLU A 31 9.25 -2.60 -0.14
C GLU A 31 8.77 -1.22 0.32
N SER A 32 8.43 -0.33 -0.61
CA SER A 32 7.99 1.03 -0.27
C SER A 32 6.63 1.08 0.44
N ILE A 33 5.74 0.11 0.22
CA ILE A 33 4.41 0.08 0.85
C ILE A 33 4.37 -0.71 2.16
N ILE A 34 5.38 -1.55 2.42
CA ILE A 34 5.47 -2.35 3.64
C ILE A 34 5.56 -1.41 4.85
N GLY A 35 4.75 -1.67 5.87
CA GLY A 35 4.74 -0.89 7.10
C GLY A 35 3.37 -0.75 7.72
N LEU A 36 3.33 0.02 8.80
CA LEU A 36 2.10 0.42 9.48
C LEU A 36 1.71 1.82 9.02
N TRP A 37 0.45 1.97 8.64
CA TRP A 37 -0.14 3.18 8.12
C TRP A 37 -1.38 3.55 8.93
N GLU A 38 -1.63 4.83 9.12
CA GLU A 38 -2.83 5.37 9.77
C GLU A 38 -3.61 6.27 8.80
N VAL A 39 -4.92 6.09 8.70
CA VAL A 39 -5.77 6.99 7.90
C VAL A 39 -5.81 8.37 8.54
N LYS A 40 -5.64 9.40 7.73
CA LYS A 40 -5.74 10.81 8.13
C LYS A 40 -6.94 11.51 7.52
N ALA A 41 -7.31 11.15 6.29
CA ALA A 41 -8.46 11.75 5.61
C ALA A 41 -9.08 10.81 4.59
N ILE A 42 -10.39 10.96 4.37
CA ILE A 42 -11.16 10.23 3.36
C ILE A 42 -12.01 11.21 2.56
N HIS A 43 -12.08 11.04 1.25
CA HIS A 43 -13.02 11.74 0.38
C HIS A 43 -13.84 10.74 -0.42
N ASN A 44 -15.15 10.89 -0.36
CA ASN A 44 -16.06 10.20 -1.26
C ASN A 44 -16.49 11.17 -2.35
N SER A 45 -16.48 10.76 -3.62
CA SER A 45 -16.74 11.65 -4.75
C SER A 45 -18.15 12.27 -4.79
N ASP A 46 -19.09 11.71 -4.04
CA ASP A 46 -20.45 12.19 -3.82
C ASP A 46 -20.56 13.23 -2.68
N GLU A 47 -19.46 13.48 -1.97
CA GLU A 47 -19.37 14.42 -0.85
C GLU A 47 -18.46 15.61 -1.17
N THR A 48 -18.62 16.69 -0.39
CA THR A 48 -17.79 17.89 -0.54
C THR A 48 -16.47 17.73 0.21
N GLY A 49 -15.39 17.51 -0.54
CA GLY A 49 -14.03 17.53 -0.04
C GLY A 49 -13.69 16.44 0.97
N TYR A 50 -12.44 16.46 1.44
CA TYR A 50 -11.93 15.47 2.38
C TYR A 50 -12.46 15.70 3.79
N LYS A 51 -12.77 14.59 4.47
CA LYS A 51 -13.08 14.53 5.89
C LYS A 51 -11.84 14.04 6.64
N ILE A 52 -11.46 14.78 7.68
CA ILE A 52 -10.40 14.35 8.59
C ILE A 52 -10.92 13.20 9.44
N THR A 53 -10.07 12.20 9.61
CA THR A 53 -10.38 11.02 10.39
C THR A 53 -9.75 11.13 11.78
N PRO A 54 -10.49 10.79 12.86
CA PRO A 54 -9.89 10.57 14.17
C PRO A 54 -8.78 9.50 14.11
N PRO A 55 -7.78 9.58 15.01
CA PRO A 55 -6.78 8.53 15.13
C PRO A 55 -7.41 7.17 15.43
N GLY A 56 -6.76 6.11 14.98
CA GLY A 56 -7.14 4.74 15.35
C GLY A 56 -7.57 3.84 14.20
N MET A 57 -7.54 4.28 12.94
CA MET A 57 -7.74 3.40 11.78
C MET A 57 -6.43 3.11 11.09
N PHE A 58 -6.03 1.84 11.07
CA PHE A 58 -4.71 1.41 10.64
C PHE A 58 -4.76 0.38 9.52
N LYS A 59 -3.70 0.38 8.71
CA LYS A 59 -3.38 -0.67 7.73
C LYS A 59 -1.97 -1.16 7.99
N MET A 60 -1.81 -2.46 8.17
CA MET A 60 -0.52 -3.14 8.18
C MET A 60 -0.31 -3.80 6.83
N VAL A 61 0.77 -3.45 6.13
CA VAL A 61 1.22 -4.11 4.90
C VAL A 61 2.47 -4.91 5.21
N GLN A 62 2.43 -6.21 4.98
CA GLN A 62 3.47 -7.17 5.40
C GLN A 62 4.34 -7.62 4.23
N SER A 63 5.63 -7.85 4.51
CA SER A 63 6.61 -8.27 3.49
C SER A 63 6.34 -9.62 2.83
N ASP A 64 5.45 -10.43 3.39
CA ASP A 64 5.04 -11.72 2.83
C ASP A 64 3.76 -11.64 1.99
N GLY A 65 3.35 -10.44 1.58
CA GLY A 65 2.24 -10.23 0.66
C GLY A 65 0.87 -10.23 1.32
N ARG A 66 0.81 -10.08 2.65
CA ARG A 66 -0.44 -9.92 3.40
C ARG A 66 -0.70 -8.48 3.80
N PHE A 67 -1.97 -8.12 3.94
CA PHE A 67 -2.37 -6.87 4.56
C PHE A 67 -3.45 -7.09 5.61
N THR A 68 -3.59 -6.15 6.53
CA THR A 68 -4.65 -6.14 7.55
C THR A 68 -5.05 -4.71 7.85
N ASN A 69 -6.34 -4.40 7.67
CA ASN A 69 -6.94 -3.18 8.19
C ASN A 69 -7.54 -3.49 9.56
N PHE A 70 -7.32 -2.60 10.51
CA PHE A 70 -7.91 -2.71 11.83
C PHE A 70 -8.17 -1.33 12.41
N MET A 71 -9.12 -1.25 13.33
CA MET A 71 -9.39 -0.03 14.08
C MET A 71 -9.23 -0.25 15.57
N SER A 72 -8.70 0.75 16.28
CA SER A 72 -8.66 0.80 17.73
C SER A 72 -9.85 1.63 18.24
N THR A 73 -10.63 1.07 19.16
CA THR A 73 -11.71 1.77 19.84
C THR A 73 -11.42 1.82 21.34
N GLU A 74 -12.29 2.48 22.12
CA GLU A 74 -12.22 2.45 23.58
C GLU A 74 -12.46 1.04 24.16
N GLU A 75 -13.15 0.17 23.42
CA GLU A 75 -13.49 -1.18 23.84
C GLU A 75 -12.44 -2.22 23.43
N GLY A 76 -11.57 -1.88 22.47
CA GLY A 76 -10.50 -2.74 21.98
C GLY A 76 -10.22 -2.55 20.50
N ALA A 77 -9.25 -3.31 19.99
CA ALA A 77 -8.92 -3.33 18.57
C ALA A 77 -9.75 -4.39 17.83
N ILE A 78 -10.21 -4.05 16.62
CA ILE A 78 -11.01 -4.92 15.76
C ILE A 78 -10.38 -4.93 14.37
N ILE A 79 -10.12 -6.13 13.83
CA ILE A 79 -9.73 -6.30 12.42
C ILE A 79 -10.97 -6.07 11.57
N THR A 80 -10.87 -5.13 10.61
CA THR A 80 -11.97 -4.78 9.71
C THR A 80 -11.85 -5.48 8.37
N VAL A 81 -10.63 -5.68 7.86
CA VAL A 81 -10.36 -6.37 6.60
C VAL A 81 -9.02 -7.09 6.68
N ASP A 82 -8.91 -8.30 6.13
CA ASP A 82 -7.61 -8.94 5.90
C ASP A 82 -7.59 -9.73 4.59
N GLY A 83 -6.39 -9.95 4.08
CA GLY A 83 -6.17 -10.71 2.87
C GLY A 83 -4.73 -10.65 2.39
N SER A 84 -4.56 -10.90 1.09
CA SER A 84 -3.28 -10.73 0.39
C SER A 84 -3.29 -9.52 -0.52
N TYR A 85 -2.12 -9.05 -0.93
CA TYR A 85 -2.00 -7.98 -1.91
C TYR A 85 -1.01 -8.30 -3.02
N THR A 86 -1.20 -7.64 -4.15
CA THR A 86 -0.20 -7.50 -5.22
C THR A 86 0.02 -6.02 -5.53
N LEU A 87 1.21 -5.69 -6.05
CA LEU A 87 1.56 -4.35 -6.50
C LEU A 87 2.23 -4.45 -7.87
N GLU A 88 1.62 -3.82 -8.86
CA GLU A 88 2.13 -3.75 -10.24
C GLU A 88 2.12 -2.29 -10.72
N GLY A 89 3.26 -1.61 -10.60
CA GLY A 89 3.32 -0.15 -10.80
C GLY A 89 2.40 0.58 -9.81
N ASP A 90 1.50 1.42 -10.32
CA ASP A 90 0.54 2.19 -9.50
C ASP A 90 -0.76 1.42 -9.21
N LEU A 91 -0.82 0.12 -9.52
CA LEU A 91 -1.97 -0.73 -9.23
C LEU A 91 -1.68 -1.63 -8.01
N TYR A 92 -2.25 -1.25 -6.88
CA TYR A 92 -2.25 -2.05 -5.66
C TYR A 92 -3.57 -2.82 -5.59
N THR A 93 -3.54 -4.15 -5.63
CA THR A 93 -4.77 -4.97 -5.58
C THR A 93 -4.83 -5.73 -4.28
N GLU A 94 -5.91 -5.53 -3.53
CA GLU A 94 -6.20 -6.27 -2.29
C GLU A 94 -7.13 -7.45 -2.61
N SER A 95 -6.66 -8.68 -2.42
CA SER A 95 -7.50 -9.88 -2.50
C SER A 95 -8.05 -10.19 -1.11
N ILE A 96 -9.31 -9.84 -0.89
CA ILE A 96 -9.95 -9.81 0.44
C ILE A 96 -10.40 -11.21 0.84
N VAL A 97 -9.92 -11.68 1.99
CA VAL A 97 -10.32 -12.98 2.58
C VAL A 97 -11.44 -12.78 3.58
N ASN A 98 -11.28 -11.84 4.53
CA ASN A 98 -12.34 -11.47 5.47
C ASN A 98 -12.56 -9.96 5.42
N SER A 99 -13.82 -9.55 5.56
CA SER A 99 -14.20 -8.14 5.71
C SER A 99 -15.40 -7.98 6.63
N PHE A 100 -15.42 -6.86 7.36
CA PHE A 100 -16.60 -6.35 8.06
C PHE A 100 -17.69 -6.01 7.04
N ASN A 101 -17.30 -5.47 5.88
CA ASN A 101 -18.18 -5.32 4.73
C ASN A 101 -18.28 -6.65 3.96
N LYS A 102 -19.34 -7.40 4.25
CA LYS A 102 -19.59 -8.71 3.63
C LYS A 102 -19.73 -8.67 2.12
N SER A 103 -20.00 -7.51 1.52
CA SER A 103 -20.04 -7.39 0.05
C SER A 103 -18.66 -7.47 -0.60
N GLN A 104 -17.57 -7.26 0.16
CA GLN A 104 -16.19 -7.30 -0.33
C GLN A 104 -15.49 -8.64 -0.12
N GLU A 105 -16.04 -9.51 0.74
CA GLU A 105 -15.43 -10.79 1.10
C GLU A 105 -15.25 -11.69 -0.13
N GLY A 106 -14.04 -12.23 -0.32
CA GLY A 106 -13.69 -13.09 -1.46
C GLY A 106 -13.50 -12.36 -2.79
N LYS A 107 -13.39 -11.02 -2.79
CA LYS A 107 -13.21 -10.20 -4.00
C LYS A 107 -11.84 -9.54 -4.03
N ASP A 108 -11.41 -9.23 -5.24
CA ASP A 108 -10.30 -8.31 -5.47
C ASP A 108 -10.80 -6.87 -5.45
N ASN A 109 -10.09 -6.01 -4.72
CA ASN A 109 -10.28 -4.57 -4.72
C ASN A 109 -9.06 -3.93 -5.39
N PRO A 110 -9.16 -3.49 -6.66
CA PRO A 110 -8.09 -2.77 -7.32
C PRO A 110 -8.06 -1.30 -6.87
N LEU A 111 -6.91 -0.85 -6.37
CA LEU A 111 -6.67 0.51 -5.91
C LEU A 111 -5.56 1.17 -6.74
N GLN A 112 -5.78 2.42 -7.13
CA GLN A 112 -4.71 3.29 -7.60
C GLN A 112 -3.93 3.79 -6.39
N ILE A 113 -2.60 3.60 -6.40
CA ILE A 113 -1.72 4.04 -5.33
C ILE A 113 -0.80 5.16 -5.81
N LYS A 114 -0.53 6.12 -4.92
CA LYS A 114 0.61 7.05 -5.04
C LYS A 114 1.30 7.17 -3.69
N LEU A 115 2.62 7.22 -3.70
CA LEU A 115 3.43 7.42 -2.51
C LEU A 115 4.14 8.76 -2.60
N SER A 116 4.20 9.50 -1.48
CA SER A 116 5.17 10.57 -1.32
C SER A 116 6.29 10.05 -0.42
N HIS A 117 7.48 9.90 -1.00
CA HIS A 117 8.67 9.34 -0.35
C HIS A 117 8.29 8.17 0.59
N ASP A 118 8.52 8.35 1.89
CA ASP A 118 8.25 7.36 2.92
C ASP A 118 7.09 7.76 3.86
N ASN A 119 6.48 8.94 3.77
CA ASN A 119 5.56 9.37 4.83
C ASN A 119 4.07 9.26 4.50
N PHE A 120 3.67 9.38 3.23
CA PHE A 120 2.26 9.31 2.87
C PHE A 120 1.97 8.37 1.72
N MET A 121 0.80 7.76 1.81
CA MET A 121 0.20 6.91 0.80
C MET A 121 -1.19 7.45 0.48
N TYR A 122 -1.43 7.67 -0.81
CA TYR A 122 -2.72 8.01 -1.37
C TYR A 122 -3.30 6.75 -2.03
N LEU A 123 -4.53 6.39 -1.67
CA LEU A 123 -5.26 5.29 -2.30
C LEU A 123 -6.54 5.82 -2.93
N ARG A 124 -6.89 5.31 -4.11
CA ARG A 124 -8.16 5.60 -4.77
C ARG A 124 -8.78 4.34 -5.35
N TRP A 125 -10.03 4.07 -5.01
CA TRP A 125 -10.74 2.88 -5.43
C TRP A 125 -12.22 3.15 -5.68
N PHE A 126 -12.90 2.25 -6.38
CA PHE A 126 -14.30 2.40 -6.72
C PHE A 126 -15.17 1.55 -5.78
N GLN A 127 -16.11 2.20 -5.08
CA GLN A 127 -17.08 1.55 -4.21
C GLN A 127 -18.42 1.41 -4.94
N PRO A 128 -18.74 0.24 -5.52
CA PRO A 128 -20.06 0.00 -6.09
C PRO A 128 -21.12 -0.12 -4.98
N ILE A 129 -20.78 -0.80 -3.88
CA ILE A 129 -21.68 -1.12 -2.77
C ILE A 129 -20.95 -0.82 -1.45
N ASP A 130 -21.66 -0.21 -0.49
CA ASP A 130 -21.12 0.10 0.84
C ASP A 130 -21.24 -1.06 1.85
N GLU A 131 -20.82 -0.79 3.09
CA GLU A 131 -20.88 -1.75 4.22
C GLU A 131 -22.32 -2.19 4.57
N LEU A 132 -23.32 -1.41 4.18
CA LEU A 132 -24.74 -1.66 4.44
C LEU A 132 -25.44 -2.38 3.28
N GLY A 133 -24.71 -2.69 2.20
CA GLY A 133 -25.26 -3.31 1.00
C GLY A 133 -26.00 -2.34 0.08
N VAL A 134 -25.81 -1.03 0.26
CA VAL A 134 -26.43 0.01 -0.58
C VAL A 134 -25.51 0.35 -1.75
N GLU A 135 -26.09 0.45 -2.95
CA GLU A 135 -25.36 0.91 -4.13
C GLU A 135 -24.94 2.37 -3.97
N GLN A 136 -23.64 2.63 -4.12
CA GLN A 136 -23.05 3.97 -4.04
C GLN A 136 -22.49 4.42 -5.38
N ASN A 137 -21.79 3.53 -6.10
CA ASN A 137 -21.14 3.81 -7.37
C ASN A 137 -20.26 5.08 -7.34
N ARG A 138 -19.37 5.16 -6.36
CA ARG A 138 -18.53 6.34 -6.09
C ARG A 138 -17.05 6.00 -6.03
N TRP A 139 -16.22 7.01 -6.27
CA TRP A 139 -14.79 6.92 -5.96
C TRP A 139 -14.56 7.27 -4.50
N VAL A 140 -13.72 6.48 -3.85
CA VAL A 140 -13.22 6.71 -2.50
C VAL A 140 -11.73 7.00 -2.61
N GLU A 141 -11.30 8.07 -1.98
CA GLU A 141 -9.91 8.53 -1.91
C GLU A 141 -9.49 8.59 -0.44
N GLU A 142 -8.31 8.05 -0.13
CA GLU A 142 -7.82 7.91 1.24
C GLU A 142 -6.38 8.41 1.35
N ILE A 143 -6.12 9.20 2.39
CA ILE A 143 -4.78 9.65 2.75
C ILE A 143 -4.33 8.89 3.99
N TRP A 144 -3.22 8.19 3.84
CA TRP A 144 -2.59 7.39 4.86
C TRP A 144 -1.23 7.99 5.21
N GLN A 145 -0.91 8.08 6.50
CA GLN A 145 0.40 8.49 6.99
C GLN A 145 1.13 7.29 7.59
N ARG A 146 2.42 7.16 7.31
CA ARG A 146 3.24 6.09 7.90
C ARG A 146 3.40 6.31 9.40
N VAL A 147 3.20 5.25 10.18
CA VAL A 147 3.49 5.24 11.61
C VAL A 147 4.99 5.01 11.79
N LEU A 148 5.66 5.96 12.43
CA LEU A 148 7.10 5.95 12.67
C LEU A 148 7.43 5.76 14.15
N ILE A 149 8.64 5.26 14.41
CA ILE A 149 9.22 5.26 15.76
C ILE A 149 9.56 6.72 16.13
N GLN A 150 9.29 7.11 17.38
CA GLN A 150 9.36 8.48 17.87
C GLN A 150 10.74 9.16 17.69
N ASP A 151 11.82 8.38 17.54
CA ASP A 151 13.17 8.88 17.31
C ASP A 151 13.47 9.24 15.83
N LEU A 152 12.54 8.95 14.91
CA LEU A 152 12.56 9.46 13.53
C LEU A 152 11.96 10.87 13.53
N GLU A 153 12.80 11.87 13.77
CA GLU A 153 12.40 13.28 13.60
C GLU A 153 12.11 13.57 12.12
N VAL A 154 10.83 13.55 11.75
CA VAL A 154 10.35 14.10 10.47
C VAL A 154 9.75 15.47 10.78
N SER A 155 10.27 16.52 10.15
CA SER A 155 9.75 17.86 10.43
C SER A 155 8.38 18.06 9.77
N ASN A 156 7.51 18.88 10.38
CA ASN A 156 6.23 19.27 9.77
C ASN A 156 6.41 19.95 8.41
N VAL A 157 7.58 20.57 8.17
CA VAL A 157 7.92 21.15 6.86
C VAL A 157 8.08 20.05 5.82
N ASP A 158 8.75 18.95 6.17
CA ASP A 158 8.94 17.80 5.28
C ASP A 158 7.60 17.12 4.98
N LEU A 159 6.79 16.85 6.01
CA LEU A 159 5.46 16.27 5.84
C LEU A 159 4.56 17.11 4.91
N ARG A 160 4.64 18.45 5.05
CA ARG A 160 3.90 19.37 4.19
C ARG A 160 4.36 19.33 2.74
N GLN A 161 5.67 19.28 2.52
CA GLN A 161 6.23 19.18 1.17
C GLN A 161 5.84 17.85 0.52
N GLU A 162 5.83 16.77 1.29
CA GLU A 162 5.44 15.45 0.80
C GLU A 162 3.96 15.37 0.43
N LEU A 163 3.05 15.84 1.29
CA LEU A 163 1.62 15.86 0.97
C LEU A 163 1.31 16.70 -0.28
N ARG A 164 2.05 17.78 -0.54
CA ARG A 164 1.91 18.57 -1.78
C ARG A 164 2.26 17.82 -3.05
N LEU A 165 2.99 16.70 -2.96
CA LEU A 165 3.23 15.83 -4.11
C LEU A 165 2.00 15.00 -4.48
N LEU A 166 1.09 14.81 -3.52
CA LEU A 166 -0.11 13.99 -3.67
C LEU A 166 -1.37 14.83 -3.89
N LEU A 167 -1.44 16.01 -3.25
CA LEU A 167 -2.65 16.83 -3.13
C LEU A 167 -2.38 18.31 -3.38
N ASP A 168 -3.36 18.99 -3.98
CA ASP A 168 -3.38 20.44 -4.19
C ASP A 168 -4.48 21.11 -3.34
N ASP A 169 -4.53 20.77 -2.05
CA ASP A 169 -5.47 21.32 -1.07
C ASP A 169 -4.72 21.73 0.22
N GLU A 170 -4.36 23.02 0.30
CA GLU A 170 -3.59 23.56 1.43
C GLU A 170 -4.32 23.50 2.78
N GLU A 171 -5.65 23.59 2.78
CA GLU A 171 -6.45 23.52 4.01
C GLU A 171 -6.48 22.09 4.54
N LEU A 172 -6.63 21.11 3.66
CA LEU A 172 -6.53 19.70 4.02
C LEU A 172 -5.12 19.35 4.50
N ILE A 173 -4.08 19.77 3.78
CA ILE A 173 -2.69 19.50 4.15
C ILE A 173 -2.39 20.02 5.56
N LYS A 174 -2.84 21.24 5.87
CA LYS A 174 -2.70 21.81 7.21
C LYS A 174 -3.36 20.92 8.27
N LYS A 175 -4.61 20.51 8.04
CA LYS A 175 -5.38 19.67 8.98
C LYS A 175 -4.84 18.26 9.17
N VAL A 176 -4.17 17.70 8.16
CA VAL A 176 -3.56 16.35 8.26
C VAL A 176 -2.30 16.36 9.14
N ILE A 177 -1.56 17.47 9.15
CA ILE A 177 -0.29 17.62 9.87
C ILE A 177 -0.47 18.13 11.31
N GLU A 178 -1.53 18.89 11.58
CA GLU A 178 -1.89 19.38 12.93
C GLU A 178 -2.35 18.27 13.88
#